data_AF-A0AAJ6NMM5-F1
#
_entry.id   AF-A0AAJ6NMM5-F1
#
_cell.length_a   1.000
_cell.length_b   1.000
_cell.length_c   1.000
_cell.angle_alpha   90.00
_cell.angle_beta   90.00
_cell.angle_gamma   90.00
#
_symmetry.space_group_name_H-M   'P 1'
#
loop_
_entity.id
_entity.type
_entity.pdbx_description
1 polymer ?
#
loop_
_entity_poly.entity_id
_entity_poly.type
_entity_poly.pdbx_seq_one_letter_code
_entity_poly.pdbx_strand_id
1 'polypeptide(L)'
;MNTFFCSDYARKVGEDVIGSAINYQTYILIECPPPWMSEAFNSKWIPKNLQILVEEVNRAKLPIRFLLIANDLSHKSDHTTLLIYQRQTGLSHGYRQQEFQVPNIEQVAEVIKKYLRGKTPKYEIATSKTRDILVCTHGSYDQCCARYGNPFYFYAKAAISDLHLDNIRVWQSSHFGGHRFAPTAIDLPEGRYYGLLEQESFRSILTRTGDIQCFNKIYRGWGILPPAIQILERELILKNGWNWFNYQVAGKIIEQSLDNNTILGELTFEDKAGSLYTYQAKLVKDETKTLQVKSSCKATKKSVFVKYAVDSFWLVSHKIVTYSI
;
A
#
# COMPACT_ATOMS: atom_id res chain seq x y z
N MET A 1 -5.68 -34.54 -2.71
CA MET A 1 -5.75 -33.41 -3.67
C MET A 1 -4.63 -32.44 -3.32
N ASN A 2 -3.73 -32.11 -4.26
CA ASN A 2 -2.69 -31.12 -4.00
C ASN A 2 -3.30 -29.71 -3.98
N THR A 3 -3.49 -29.16 -2.79
CA THR A 3 -3.98 -27.78 -2.62
C THR A 3 -2.92 -26.81 -3.11
N PHE A 4 -3.24 -26.02 -4.13
CA PHE A 4 -2.34 -25.01 -4.69
C PHE A 4 -2.43 -23.70 -3.88
N PHE A 5 -1.29 -23.19 -3.42
CA PHE A 5 -1.17 -21.89 -2.78
C PHE A 5 -0.37 -20.95 -3.68
N CYS A 6 -0.99 -19.85 -4.12
CA CYS A 6 -0.34 -18.92 -5.04
C CYS A 6 0.92 -18.29 -4.44
N SER A 7 0.94 -18.09 -3.12
CA SER A 7 2.10 -17.51 -2.45
C SER A 7 3.27 -18.47 -2.27
N ASP A 8 3.01 -19.77 -2.12
CA ASP A 8 4.06 -20.80 -2.08
C ASP A 8 4.71 -20.92 -3.45
N TYR A 9 3.88 -20.87 -4.49
CA TYR A 9 4.35 -20.90 -5.87
C TYR A 9 5.20 -19.67 -6.21
N ALA A 10 4.75 -18.45 -5.85
CA ALA A 10 5.51 -17.22 -6.09
C ALA A 10 6.87 -17.24 -5.39
N ARG A 11 6.95 -17.72 -4.13
CA ARG A 11 8.23 -17.95 -3.43
C ARG A 11 9.11 -18.94 -4.17
N LYS A 12 8.55 -20.08 -4.58
CA LYS A 12 9.30 -21.16 -5.26
C LYS A 12 9.94 -20.68 -6.57
N VAL A 13 9.25 -19.84 -7.33
CA VAL A 13 9.78 -19.30 -8.60
C VAL A 13 10.60 -18.02 -8.44
N GLY A 14 10.73 -17.50 -7.20
CA GLY A 14 11.48 -16.27 -6.93
C GLY A 14 10.87 -15.04 -7.59
N GLU A 15 9.54 -14.92 -7.64
CA GLU A 15 8.89 -13.75 -8.25
C GLU A 15 9.25 -12.46 -7.50
N ASP A 16 9.88 -11.50 -8.18
CA ASP A 16 10.22 -10.19 -7.63
C ASP A 16 8.93 -9.42 -7.28
N VAL A 17 8.85 -8.85 -6.08
CA VAL A 17 7.63 -8.18 -5.60
C VAL A 17 7.53 -6.72 -6.06
N ILE A 18 8.65 -6.11 -6.49
CA ILE A 18 8.71 -4.67 -6.83
C ILE A 18 7.81 -4.31 -8.01
N GLY A 19 7.35 -3.06 -8.03
CA GLY A 19 6.48 -2.52 -9.08
C GLY A 19 5.07 -3.13 -9.04
N SER A 20 4.64 -3.64 -7.89
CA SER A 20 3.32 -4.27 -7.73
C SER A 20 2.40 -3.51 -6.78
N ALA A 21 2.83 -2.37 -6.25
CA ALA A 21 1.97 -1.48 -5.46
C ALA A 21 1.00 -0.74 -6.39
N ILE A 22 -0.25 -0.59 -5.96
CA ILE A 22 -1.28 0.09 -6.73
C ILE A 22 -1.30 1.58 -6.37
N ASN A 23 -1.51 2.44 -7.37
CA ASN A 23 -1.52 3.89 -7.22
C ASN A 23 -2.95 4.43 -7.18
N TYR A 24 -3.52 4.50 -5.97
CA TYR A 24 -4.81 5.13 -5.70
C TYR A 24 -4.63 6.57 -5.19
N GLN A 25 -5.55 7.46 -5.55
CA GLN A 25 -5.56 8.83 -5.02
C GLN A 25 -6.16 8.90 -3.63
N THR A 26 -7.11 8.02 -3.31
CA THR A 26 -7.80 8.02 -2.02
C THR A 26 -7.95 6.60 -1.48
N TYR A 27 -7.62 6.37 -0.21
CA TYR A 27 -8.05 5.19 0.51
C TYR A 27 -9.19 5.56 1.47
N ILE A 28 -10.22 4.73 1.49
CA ILE A 28 -11.34 4.84 2.43
C ILE A 28 -11.43 3.51 3.19
N LEU A 29 -11.00 3.53 4.45
CA LEU A 29 -11.00 2.37 5.32
C LEU A 29 -12.18 2.44 6.27
N ILE A 30 -12.98 1.39 6.32
CA ILE A 30 -14.22 1.34 7.07
C ILE A 30 -14.13 0.19 8.06
N GLU A 31 -14.25 0.51 9.35
CA GLU A 31 -14.30 -0.51 10.38
C GLU A 31 -15.53 -1.41 10.22
N CYS A 32 -15.29 -2.69 10.01
CA CYS A 32 -16.33 -3.71 9.88
C CYS A 32 -15.74 -5.05 10.33
N PRO A 33 -16.25 -5.66 11.40
CA PRO A 33 -15.67 -6.90 11.89
C PRO A 33 -15.78 -8.06 10.89
N PRO A 34 -14.79 -8.98 10.86
CA PRO A 34 -14.87 -10.23 10.09
C PRO A 34 -15.93 -11.19 10.69
N PRO A 35 -16.35 -12.25 9.97
CA PRO A 35 -15.87 -12.68 8.65
C PRO A 35 -16.43 -11.83 7.50
N TRP A 36 -15.57 -11.57 6.51
CA TRP A 36 -15.97 -10.94 5.26
C TRP A 36 -16.25 -11.98 4.18
N MET A 37 -17.26 -11.73 3.35
CA MET A 37 -17.50 -12.50 2.11
C MET A 37 -16.40 -12.23 1.08
N SER A 38 -16.24 -13.13 0.10
CA SER A 38 -15.26 -12.98 -0.98
C SER A 38 -15.28 -11.57 -1.59
N GLU A 39 -16.48 -11.05 -1.89
CA GLU A 39 -16.67 -9.63 -2.13
C GLU A 39 -16.94 -8.93 -0.80
N ALA A 40 -15.93 -8.21 -0.27
CA ALA A 40 -15.94 -7.70 1.09
C ALA A 40 -17.16 -6.81 1.39
N PHE A 41 -17.54 -5.94 0.45
CA PHE A 41 -18.67 -5.03 0.61
C PHE A 41 -20.04 -5.70 0.48
N ASN A 42 -20.10 -6.99 0.14
CA ASN A 42 -21.34 -7.77 0.18
C ASN A 42 -21.51 -8.50 1.53
N SER A 43 -20.62 -8.27 2.50
CA SER A 43 -20.67 -8.91 3.82
C SER A 43 -21.87 -8.47 4.64
N LYS A 44 -22.28 -9.33 5.59
CA LYS A 44 -23.49 -9.19 6.42
C LYS A 44 -23.70 -7.80 7.02
N TRP A 45 -22.65 -7.19 7.54
CA TRP A 45 -22.73 -5.93 8.30
C TRP A 45 -22.68 -4.68 7.42
N ILE A 46 -22.54 -4.83 6.10
CA ILE A 46 -22.42 -3.69 5.19
C ILE A 46 -23.81 -3.21 4.76
N PRO A 47 -24.22 -1.99 5.13
CA PRO A 47 -25.55 -1.48 4.82
C PRO A 47 -25.68 -1.16 3.33
N LYS A 48 -26.92 -1.23 2.81
CA LYS A 48 -27.17 -1.16 1.36
C LYS A 48 -26.73 0.17 0.73
N ASN A 49 -26.89 1.28 1.45
CA ASN A 49 -26.43 2.60 1.01
C ASN A 49 -24.91 2.68 0.80
N LEU A 50 -24.13 1.98 1.63
CA LEU A 50 -22.68 1.88 1.49
C LEU A 50 -22.29 0.98 0.30
N GLN A 51 -23.00 -0.14 0.09
CA GLN A 51 -22.81 -0.98 -1.10
C GLN A 51 -23.01 -0.18 -2.39
N ILE A 52 -24.13 0.55 -2.47
CA ILE A 52 -24.46 1.41 -3.63
C ILE A 52 -23.36 2.43 -3.87
N LEU A 53 -22.88 3.11 -2.82
CA LEU A 53 -21.79 4.09 -2.95
C LEU A 53 -20.51 3.46 -3.52
N VAL A 54 -20.11 2.28 -3.02
CA VAL A 54 -18.91 1.57 -3.52
C VAL A 54 -19.09 1.17 -4.98
N GLU A 55 -20.28 0.67 -5.36
CA GLU A 55 -20.62 0.34 -6.75
C GLU A 55 -20.57 1.57 -7.67
N GLU A 56 -21.11 2.71 -7.23
CA GLU A 56 -21.10 3.97 -7.98
C GLU A 56 -19.67 4.46 -8.24
N VAL A 57 -18.82 4.48 -7.20
CA VAL A 57 -17.41 4.88 -7.30
C VAL A 57 -16.64 3.95 -8.24
N ASN A 58 -16.85 2.64 -8.12
CA ASN A 58 -16.21 1.65 -9.00
C ASN A 58 -16.67 1.80 -10.46
N ARG A 59 -17.97 2.01 -10.70
CA ARG A 59 -18.53 2.22 -12.04
C ARG A 59 -17.99 3.50 -12.69
N ALA A 60 -17.84 4.56 -11.90
CA ALA A 60 -17.24 5.82 -12.33
C ALA A 60 -15.71 5.73 -12.51
N LYS A 61 -15.08 4.59 -12.18
CA LYS A 61 -13.62 4.37 -12.25
C LYS A 61 -12.81 5.44 -11.51
N LEU A 62 -13.36 5.96 -10.41
CA LEU A 62 -12.63 6.93 -9.60
C LEU A 62 -11.43 6.22 -8.96
N PRO A 63 -10.29 6.91 -8.79
CA PRO A 63 -9.06 6.33 -8.23
C PRO A 63 -9.13 6.20 -6.69
N ILE A 64 -10.23 5.66 -6.18
CA ILE A 64 -10.55 5.50 -4.78
C ILE A 64 -10.54 4.01 -4.44
N ARG A 65 -9.86 3.64 -3.36
CA ARG A 65 -9.84 2.28 -2.84
C ARG A 65 -10.58 2.19 -1.53
N PHE A 66 -11.69 1.45 -1.55
CA PHE A 66 -12.39 1.05 -0.35
C PHE A 66 -11.78 -0.23 0.24
N LEU A 67 -11.62 -0.27 1.56
CA LEU A 67 -11.22 -1.46 2.31
C LEU A 67 -12.03 -1.56 3.60
N LEU A 68 -12.42 -2.77 3.98
CA LEU A 68 -12.84 -3.05 5.34
C LEU A 68 -11.62 -3.28 6.22
N ILE A 69 -11.69 -2.79 7.45
CA ILE A 69 -10.66 -2.99 8.48
C ILE A 69 -11.27 -3.50 9.77
N ALA A 70 -10.49 -4.23 10.56
CA ALA A 70 -10.90 -4.68 11.88
C ALA A 70 -9.69 -4.87 12.80
N ASN A 71 -9.90 -4.74 14.10
CA ASN A 71 -8.96 -5.11 15.14
C ASN A 71 -9.73 -5.67 16.35
N ASP A 72 -9.01 -5.96 17.45
CA ASP A 72 -9.61 -6.57 18.65
C ASP A 72 -10.61 -5.66 19.40
N LEU A 73 -10.68 -4.38 19.03
CA LEU A 73 -11.62 -3.40 19.57
C LEU A 73 -12.87 -3.24 18.70
N SER A 74 -12.87 -3.73 17.46
CA SER A 74 -13.98 -3.50 16.51
C SER A 74 -15.33 -4.07 16.94
N HIS A 75 -15.35 -5.01 17.89
CA HIS A 75 -16.60 -5.53 18.47
C HIS A 75 -17.00 -4.86 19.80
N LYS A 76 -16.19 -3.91 20.30
CA LYS A 76 -16.29 -3.33 21.64
C LYS A 76 -16.61 -1.83 21.61
N SER A 77 -16.92 -1.29 20.44
CA SER A 77 -17.16 0.14 20.21
C SER A 77 -18.59 0.35 19.74
N ASP A 78 -19.25 1.37 20.29
CA ASP A 78 -20.55 1.86 19.83
C ASP A 78 -20.41 2.82 18.63
N HIS A 79 -19.19 2.98 18.11
CA HIS A 79 -18.85 3.82 16.97
C HIS A 79 -18.13 3.01 15.89
N THR A 80 -18.25 3.47 14.65
CA THR A 80 -17.52 2.96 13.49
C THR A 80 -16.38 3.90 13.13
N THR A 81 -15.14 3.41 13.22
CA THR A 81 -13.97 4.13 12.74
C THR A 81 -13.98 4.19 11.22
N LEU A 82 -13.87 5.40 10.68
CA LEU A 82 -13.67 5.67 9.25
C LEU A 82 -12.36 6.43 9.08
N LEU A 83 -11.45 5.89 8.27
CA LEU A 83 -10.17 6.52 7.96
C LEU A 83 -10.15 6.88 6.48
N ILE A 84 -9.81 8.12 6.18
CA ILE A 84 -9.64 8.59 4.80
C ILE A 84 -8.21 9.08 4.62
N TYR A 85 -7.52 8.52 3.62
CA TYR A 85 -6.18 8.94 3.23
C TYR A 85 -6.23 9.52 1.84
N GLN A 86 -6.00 10.82 1.71
CA GLN A 86 -6.03 11.54 0.45
C GLN A 86 -4.62 11.89 0.01
N ARG A 87 -4.22 11.45 -1.20
CA ARG A 87 -2.89 11.70 -1.74
C ARG A 87 -2.63 13.21 -1.84
N GLN A 88 -1.46 13.63 -1.40
CA GLN A 88 -1.00 15.01 -1.55
C GLN A 88 -0.44 15.24 -2.96
N THR A 89 -0.59 16.46 -3.48
CA THR A 89 -0.07 16.85 -4.80
C THR A 89 1.38 17.35 -4.70
N GLY A 90 2.14 17.22 -5.78
CA GLY A 90 3.55 17.63 -5.81
C GLY A 90 4.46 16.70 -5.01
N LEU A 91 5.53 17.28 -4.45
CA LEU A 91 6.43 16.59 -3.53
C LEU A 91 5.67 16.29 -2.24
N SER A 92 5.65 15.02 -1.84
CA SER A 92 4.89 14.61 -0.66
C SER A 92 5.51 13.41 0.04
N HIS A 93 5.11 13.22 1.30
CA HIS A 93 5.41 12.01 2.08
C HIS A 93 4.35 10.91 1.92
N GLY A 94 3.33 11.12 1.09
CA GLY A 94 2.24 10.17 0.89
C GLY A 94 0.87 10.83 0.91
N TYR A 95 0.07 10.47 1.90
CA TYR A 95 -1.33 10.81 2.00
C TYR A 95 -1.61 11.67 3.24
N ARG A 96 -2.57 12.57 3.13
CA ARG A 96 -3.16 13.26 4.29
C ARG A 96 -4.18 12.33 4.95
N GLN A 97 -3.95 11.99 6.21
CA GLN A 97 -4.87 11.19 7.02
C GLN A 97 -5.97 12.06 7.63
N GLN A 98 -7.19 11.54 7.64
CA GLN A 98 -8.32 12.05 8.40
C GLN A 98 -9.07 10.89 9.05
N GLU A 99 -9.45 11.05 10.31
CA GLU A 99 -10.11 10.02 11.11
C GLU A 99 -11.47 10.51 11.61
N PHE A 100 -12.47 9.65 11.49
CA PHE A 100 -13.84 9.94 11.87
C PHE A 100 -14.37 8.84 12.78
N GLN A 101 -15.05 9.23 13.87
CA GLN A 101 -15.78 8.33 14.76
C GLN A 101 -17.28 8.44 14.48
N VAL A 102 -17.73 7.68 13.49
CA VAL A 102 -19.11 7.73 13.01
C VAL A 102 -20.01 6.97 14.00
N PRO A 103 -21.23 7.44 14.33
CA PRO A 103 -22.06 6.77 15.33
C PRO A 103 -22.43 5.31 14.99
N ASN A 104 -22.42 4.94 13.71
CA ASN A 104 -22.61 3.57 13.24
C ASN A 104 -22.30 3.47 11.74
N ILE A 105 -22.23 2.24 11.23
CA ILE A 105 -21.83 1.95 9.85
C ILE A 105 -22.87 2.45 8.83
N GLU A 106 -24.15 2.54 9.21
CA GLU A 106 -25.26 3.04 8.38
C GLU A 106 -25.04 4.50 7.95
N GLN A 107 -24.36 5.30 8.77
CA GLN A 107 -24.08 6.71 8.49
C GLN A 107 -22.79 6.95 7.70
N VAL A 108 -21.91 5.95 7.58
CA VAL A 108 -20.59 6.07 6.93
C VAL A 108 -20.71 6.55 5.47
N ALA A 109 -21.69 6.04 4.72
CA ALA A 109 -21.89 6.41 3.32
C ALA A 109 -22.15 7.93 3.15
N GLU A 110 -22.90 8.55 4.05
CA GLU A 110 -23.20 9.98 3.98
C GLU A 110 -22.00 10.85 4.37
N VAL A 111 -21.17 10.39 5.31
CA VAL A 111 -19.89 11.04 5.64
C VAL A 111 -18.97 11.03 4.43
N ILE A 112 -18.83 9.88 3.76
CA ILE A 112 -18.00 9.74 2.54
C ILE A 112 -18.54 10.60 1.40
N LYS A 113 -19.85 10.59 1.13
CA LYS A 113 -20.44 11.43 0.07
C LYS A 113 -20.18 12.92 0.31
N LYS A 114 -20.24 13.40 1.56
CA LYS A 114 -19.91 14.80 1.89
C LYS A 114 -18.44 15.08 1.65
N TYR A 115 -17.56 14.17 2.09
CA TYR A 115 -16.12 14.26 1.86
C TYR A 115 -15.78 14.39 0.37
N LEU A 116 -16.31 13.49 -0.46
CA LEU A 116 -16.06 13.45 -1.90
C LEU A 116 -16.60 14.67 -2.65
N ARG A 117 -17.59 15.38 -2.07
CA ARG A 117 -18.11 16.66 -2.59
C ARG A 117 -17.30 17.88 -2.13
N GLY A 118 -16.17 17.67 -1.46
CA GLY A 118 -15.33 18.75 -0.91
C GLY A 118 -15.95 19.49 0.28
N LYS A 119 -16.97 18.91 0.93
CA LYS A 119 -17.60 19.49 2.12
C LYS A 119 -16.98 18.92 3.39
N THR A 120 -16.89 19.73 4.45
CA THR A 120 -16.45 19.28 5.76
C THR A 120 -17.43 18.25 6.34
N PRO A 121 -17.02 16.99 6.56
CA PRO A 121 -17.89 15.98 7.15
C PRO A 121 -18.06 16.23 8.65
N LYS A 122 -19.10 15.62 9.25
CA LYS A 122 -19.22 15.56 10.72
C LYS A 122 -18.32 14.43 11.25
N TYR A 123 -18.10 14.43 12.57
CA TYR A 123 -17.45 13.34 13.32
C TYR A 123 -15.94 13.20 13.13
N GLU A 124 -15.27 14.17 12.50
CA GLU A 124 -13.81 14.19 12.43
C GLU A 124 -13.22 14.37 13.83
N ILE A 125 -12.19 13.59 14.15
CA ILE A 125 -11.48 13.66 15.42
C ILE A 125 -9.99 13.87 15.18
N ALA A 126 -9.32 14.50 16.15
CA ALA A 126 -7.87 14.47 16.19
C ALA A 126 -7.39 13.05 16.55
N THR A 127 -6.35 12.58 15.87
CA THR A 127 -5.76 11.26 16.11
C THR A 127 -4.31 11.40 16.54
N SER A 128 -3.92 10.66 17.58
CA SER A 128 -2.52 10.51 18.00
C SER A 128 -1.79 9.41 17.22
N LYS A 129 -2.51 8.67 16.38
CA LYS A 129 -1.97 7.55 15.61
C LYS A 129 -1.38 8.09 14.32
N THR A 130 -0.05 8.01 14.23
CA THR A 130 0.73 8.53 13.12
C THR A 130 0.89 7.54 11.97
N ARG A 131 0.67 6.23 12.22
CA ARG A 131 0.75 5.17 11.23
C ARG A 131 -0.34 4.13 11.43
N ASP A 132 -0.87 3.63 10.32
CA ASP A 132 -1.84 2.54 10.26
C ASP A 132 -1.28 1.43 9.34
N ILE A 133 -0.97 0.28 9.93
CA ILE A 133 -0.48 -0.90 9.23
C ILE A 133 -1.66 -1.80 8.89
N LEU A 134 -1.94 -2.00 7.61
CA LEU A 134 -3.02 -2.86 7.14
C LEU A 134 -2.47 -4.21 6.71
N VAL A 135 -2.78 -5.28 7.45
CA VAL A 135 -2.42 -6.66 7.09
C VAL A 135 -3.60 -7.34 6.40
N CYS A 136 -3.41 -7.84 5.19
CA CYS A 136 -4.48 -8.53 4.48
C CYS A 136 -4.75 -9.92 5.09
N THR A 137 -5.93 -10.11 5.68
CA THR A 137 -6.37 -11.37 6.32
C THR A 137 -7.56 -12.03 5.60
N HIS A 138 -7.92 -11.52 4.41
CA HIS A 138 -9.16 -11.84 3.71
C HIS A 138 -9.20 -13.24 3.06
N GLY A 139 -9.34 -14.29 3.88
CA GLY A 139 -9.28 -15.69 3.46
C GLY A 139 -10.36 -16.15 2.48
N SER A 140 -11.56 -15.59 2.57
CA SER A 140 -12.67 -15.88 1.65
C SER A 140 -12.36 -15.41 0.22
N TYR A 141 -11.62 -14.31 0.07
CA TYR A 141 -11.09 -13.86 -1.22
C TYR A 141 -10.00 -14.82 -1.73
N ASP A 142 -8.92 -15.00 -0.96
CA ASP A 142 -7.81 -15.89 -1.30
C ASP A 142 -7.22 -16.59 -0.06
N GLN A 143 -6.96 -17.90 -0.18
CA GLN A 143 -6.50 -18.75 0.92
C GLN A 143 -5.13 -18.32 1.47
N CYS A 144 -4.24 -17.77 0.63
CA CYS A 144 -2.94 -17.29 1.07
C CYS A 144 -3.06 -16.08 2.02
N CYS A 145 -4.10 -15.25 1.87
CA CYS A 145 -4.35 -14.14 2.80
C CYS A 145 -4.67 -14.66 4.21
N ALA A 146 -5.48 -15.71 4.35
CA ALA A 146 -5.73 -16.30 5.66
C ALA A 146 -4.51 -17.08 6.18
N ARG A 147 -3.93 -17.94 5.34
CA ARG A 147 -2.82 -18.83 5.72
C ARG A 147 -1.61 -18.06 6.24
N TYR A 148 -1.24 -16.96 5.59
CA TYR A 148 -0.05 -16.18 5.93
C TYR A 148 -0.37 -14.87 6.64
N GLY A 149 -1.46 -14.20 6.26
CA GLY A 149 -1.84 -12.90 6.83
C GLY A 149 -2.34 -13.01 8.27
N ASN A 150 -3.13 -14.03 8.63
CA ASN A 150 -3.66 -14.14 10.00
C ASN A 150 -2.54 -14.33 11.04
N PRO A 151 -1.60 -15.29 10.88
CA PRO A 151 -0.49 -15.41 11.82
C PRO A 151 0.38 -14.14 11.86
N PHE A 152 0.61 -13.52 10.69
CA PHE A 152 1.41 -12.30 10.61
C PHE A 152 0.73 -11.10 11.31
N TYR A 153 -0.60 -10.99 11.28
CA TYR A 153 -1.32 -9.94 12.00
C TYR A 153 -1.07 -10.01 13.52
N PHE A 154 -1.16 -11.20 14.11
CA PHE A 154 -0.89 -11.39 15.54
C PHE A 154 0.57 -11.09 15.89
N TYR A 155 1.49 -11.54 15.05
CA TYR A 155 2.90 -11.17 15.18
C TYR A 155 3.11 -9.65 15.10
N ALA A 156 2.52 -8.99 14.10
CA ALA A 156 2.67 -7.55 13.90
C ALA A 156 2.16 -6.76 15.09
N LYS A 157 1.03 -7.19 15.66
CA LYS A 157 0.47 -6.62 16.89
C LYS A 157 1.43 -6.78 18.08
N ALA A 158 1.95 -7.99 18.29
CA ALA A 158 2.92 -8.25 19.35
C ALA A 158 4.18 -7.40 19.18
N ALA A 159 4.75 -7.34 17.97
CA ALA A 159 5.93 -6.55 17.68
C ALA A 159 5.76 -5.06 17.96
N ILE A 160 4.60 -4.47 17.61
CA ILE A 160 4.28 -3.06 17.92
C ILE A 160 4.23 -2.84 19.44
N SER A 161 3.60 -3.76 20.17
CA SER A 161 3.52 -3.72 21.64
C SER A 161 4.91 -3.83 22.28
N ASP A 162 5.70 -4.82 21.87
CA ASP A 162 7.04 -5.08 22.43
C ASP A 162 8.01 -3.90 22.18
N LEU A 163 7.85 -3.22 21.05
CA LEU A 163 8.63 -2.03 20.69
C LEU A 163 8.08 -0.74 21.29
N HIS A 164 6.98 -0.78 22.04
CA HIS A 164 6.33 0.39 22.65
C HIS A 164 5.97 1.49 21.62
N LEU A 165 5.51 1.07 20.44
CA LEU A 165 5.16 1.98 19.33
C LEU A 165 3.68 2.37 19.38
N ASP A 166 3.27 3.03 20.47
CA ASP A 166 1.87 3.39 20.73
C ASP A 166 1.25 4.32 19.68
N ASN A 167 2.06 5.01 18.88
CA ASN A 167 1.65 5.86 17.78
C ASN A 167 1.32 5.08 16.50
N ILE A 168 1.45 3.74 16.49
CA ILE A 168 1.18 2.87 15.35
C ILE A 168 -0.01 1.95 15.67
N ARG A 169 -0.98 1.86 14.75
CA ARG A 169 -2.05 0.86 14.81
C ARG A 169 -1.83 -0.24 13.79
N VAL A 170 -2.27 -1.44 14.11
CA VAL A 170 -2.35 -2.54 13.15
C VAL A 170 -3.80 -2.98 12.97
N TRP A 171 -4.18 -3.17 11.72
CA TRP A 171 -5.51 -3.58 11.30
C TRP A 171 -5.42 -4.87 10.50
N GLN A 172 -6.36 -5.78 10.76
CA GLN A 172 -6.78 -6.72 9.74
C GLN A 172 -7.46 -5.93 8.63
N SER A 173 -7.23 -6.33 7.37
CA SER A 173 -7.83 -5.65 6.23
C SER A 173 -8.40 -6.62 5.20
N SER A 174 -9.50 -6.21 4.58
CA SER A 174 -10.03 -6.84 3.38
C SER A 174 -9.00 -6.78 2.25
N HIS A 175 -9.22 -7.57 1.21
CA HIS A 175 -8.22 -7.76 0.17
C HIS A 175 -7.85 -6.46 -0.56
N PHE A 176 -6.54 -6.17 -0.66
CA PHE A 176 -6.00 -4.99 -1.36
C PHE A 176 -5.00 -5.34 -2.48
N GLY A 177 -4.93 -6.60 -2.89
CA GLY A 177 -4.01 -7.07 -3.95
C GLY A 177 -2.68 -7.61 -3.42
N GLY A 178 -2.10 -8.54 -4.19
CA GLY A 178 -0.80 -9.12 -3.88
C GLY A 178 -0.84 -10.37 -3.00
N HIS A 179 -1.94 -11.14 -2.97
CA HIS A 179 -2.03 -12.37 -2.16
C HIS A 179 -0.96 -13.43 -2.50
N ARG A 180 -0.41 -13.42 -3.72
CA ARG A 180 0.75 -14.25 -4.07
C ARG A 180 2.04 -13.83 -3.35
N PHE A 181 2.08 -12.63 -2.80
CA PHE A 181 3.14 -12.14 -1.93
C PHE A 181 2.71 -12.12 -0.47
N ALA A 182 1.70 -12.90 -0.06
CA ALA A 182 1.29 -12.96 1.34
C ALA A 182 2.42 -13.51 2.24
N PRO A 183 2.62 -13.00 3.47
CA PRO A 183 1.83 -11.93 4.08
C PRO A 183 2.16 -10.55 3.49
N THR A 184 1.13 -9.75 3.28
CA THR A 184 1.24 -8.40 2.70
C THR A 184 0.76 -7.36 3.69
N ALA A 185 1.41 -6.19 3.67
CA ALA A 185 0.97 -5.03 4.44
C ALA A 185 0.96 -3.74 3.61
N ILE A 186 0.11 -2.80 3.99
CA ILE A 186 0.21 -1.38 3.60
C ILE A 186 0.56 -0.57 4.85
N ASP A 187 1.54 0.31 4.76
CA ASP A 187 1.93 1.26 5.80
C ASP A 187 1.43 2.66 5.41
N LEU A 188 0.32 3.08 6.02
CA LEU A 188 -0.27 4.40 5.86
C LEU A 188 0.19 5.31 7.01
N PRO A 189 0.30 6.63 6.83
CA PRO A 189 -0.18 7.41 5.69
C PRO A 189 0.78 7.48 4.50
N GLU A 190 1.96 6.86 4.55
CA GLU A 190 2.88 6.90 3.40
C GLU A 190 2.30 6.16 2.19
N GLY A 191 1.54 5.09 2.41
CA GLY A 191 0.96 4.26 1.35
C GLY A 191 2.00 3.34 0.72
N ARG A 192 2.92 2.80 1.53
CA ARG A 192 3.93 1.85 1.09
C ARG A 192 3.44 0.43 1.19
N TYR A 193 3.68 -0.36 0.15
CA TYR A 193 3.23 -1.73 0.07
C TYR A 193 4.41 -2.68 0.30
N TYR A 194 4.13 -3.72 1.07
CA TYR A 194 5.09 -4.77 1.37
C TYR A 194 4.46 -6.15 1.13
N GLY A 195 5.32 -7.12 0.83
CA GLY A 195 4.95 -8.52 0.63
C GLY A 195 6.08 -9.44 1.10
N LEU A 196 5.78 -10.73 1.21
CA LEU A 196 6.68 -11.76 1.72
C LEU A 196 7.27 -11.37 3.08
N LEU A 197 6.48 -10.67 3.90
CA LEU A 197 6.95 -10.12 5.16
C LEU A 197 7.34 -11.23 6.14
N GLU A 198 8.51 -11.04 6.74
CA GLU A 198 9.03 -11.84 7.84
C GLU A 198 9.21 -10.96 9.08
N GLN A 199 9.40 -11.61 10.23
CA GLN A 199 9.44 -10.95 11.53
C GLN A 199 10.48 -9.82 11.59
N GLU A 200 11.73 -10.13 11.25
CA GLU A 200 12.84 -9.18 11.26
C GLU A 200 12.59 -8.00 10.32
N SER A 201 12.20 -8.29 9.07
CA SER A 201 11.94 -7.24 8.07
C SER A 201 10.83 -6.28 8.49
N PHE A 202 9.81 -6.78 9.21
CA PHE A 202 8.73 -5.96 9.72
C PHE A 202 9.19 -5.08 10.89
N ARG A 203 10.01 -5.60 11.81
CA ARG A 203 10.63 -4.79 12.88
C ARG A 203 11.46 -3.65 12.29
N SER A 204 12.26 -3.96 11.28
CA SER A 204 13.02 -2.96 10.52
C SER A 204 12.13 -1.86 9.91
N ILE A 205 10.99 -2.21 9.30
CA ILE A 205 10.01 -1.23 8.78
C ILE A 205 9.40 -0.38 9.90
N LEU A 206 9.07 -0.99 11.04
CA LEU A 206 8.48 -0.29 12.17
C LEU A 206 9.45 0.76 12.75
N THR A 207 10.69 0.35 13.02
CA THR A 207 11.72 1.17 13.66
C THR A 207 12.48 2.06 12.69
N ARG A 208 12.40 1.79 11.38
CA ARG A 208 13.25 2.39 10.33
C ARG A 208 14.73 2.18 10.59
N THR A 209 15.11 0.97 11.00
CA THR A 209 16.50 0.59 11.30
C THR A 209 16.83 -0.82 10.81
N GLY A 210 18.11 -1.20 10.89
CA GLY A 210 18.61 -2.50 10.44
C GLY A 210 19.06 -2.49 8.98
N ASP A 211 19.20 -3.68 8.39
CA ASP A 211 19.71 -3.82 7.02
C ASP A 211 18.67 -3.38 5.97
N ILE A 212 18.97 -2.31 5.23
CA ILE A 212 18.10 -1.81 4.17
C ILE A 212 18.00 -2.78 2.98
N GLN A 213 18.95 -3.70 2.82
CA GLN A 213 18.95 -4.67 1.71
C GLN A 213 17.76 -5.63 1.75
N CYS A 214 17.06 -5.75 2.88
CA CYS A 214 15.81 -6.51 2.94
C CYS A 214 14.75 -6.00 1.93
N PHE A 215 14.79 -4.72 1.55
CA PHE A 215 13.89 -4.12 0.56
C PHE A 215 13.98 -4.75 -0.84
N ASN A 216 15.09 -5.44 -1.16
CA ASN A 216 15.18 -6.24 -2.39
C ASN A 216 14.11 -7.34 -2.46
N LYS A 217 13.67 -7.86 -1.31
CA LYS A 217 12.76 -9.00 -1.22
C LYS A 217 11.33 -8.60 -0.90
N ILE A 218 11.15 -7.61 -0.03
CA ILE A 218 9.86 -7.34 0.60
C ILE A 218 9.13 -6.10 0.07
N TYR A 219 9.83 -5.20 -0.63
CA TYR A 219 9.28 -3.90 -1.01
C TYR A 219 8.51 -3.98 -2.34
N ARG A 220 7.19 -3.81 -2.28
CA ARG A 220 6.34 -3.85 -3.48
C ARG A 220 6.30 -2.52 -4.21
N GLY A 221 6.49 -1.41 -3.50
CA GLY A 221 6.53 -0.06 -4.05
C GLY A 221 5.69 0.96 -3.26
N TRP A 222 5.78 2.22 -3.67
CA TRP A 222 5.04 3.34 -3.09
C TRP A 222 3.77 3.64 -3.88
N GLY A 223 2.62 3.68 -3.20
CA GLY A 223 1.32 3.99 -3.80
C GLY A 223 1.19 5.38 -4.41
N ILE A 224 2.12 6.32 -4.17
CA ILE A 224 2.13 7.61 -4.87
C ILE A 224 2.87 7.54 -6.22
N LEU A 225 3.61 6.47 -6.50
CA LEU A 225 4.42 6.35 -7.71
C LEU A 225 3.74 5.42 -8.73
N PRO A 226 3.82 5.73 -10.04
CA PRO A 226 3.47 4.77 -11.07
C PRO A 226 4.26 3.46 -10.88
N PRO A 227 3.69 2.28 -11.16
CA PRO A 227 4.34 0.98 -10.92
C PRO A 227 5.77 0.86 -11.47
N ALA A 228 6.03 1.38 -12.67
CA ALA A 228 7.37 1.37 -13.25
C ALA A 228 8.38 2.20 -12.44
N ILE A 229 7.96 3.35 -11.91
CA ILE A 229 8.84 4.28 -11.15
C ILE A 229 9.17 3.73 -9.76
N GLN A 230 8.34 2.85 -9.20
CA GLN A 230 8.61 2.18 -7.92
C GLN A 230 9.93 1.37 -7.97
N ILE A 231 10.35 0.92 -9.16
CA ILE A 231 11.60 0.18 -9.35
C ILE A 231 12.80 1.10 -9.15
N LEU A 232 12.77 2.29 -9.76
CA LEU A 232 13.78 3.33 -9.53
C LEU A 232 13.81 3.75 -8.05
N GLU A 233 12.63 3.89 -7.44
CA GLU A 233 12.55 4.23 -6.02
C GLU A 233 13.27 3.20 -5.13
N ARG A 234 13.14 1.90 -5.42
CA ARG A 234 13.88 0.86 -4.68
C ARG A 234 15.39 1.08 -4.75
N GLU A 235 15.93 1.38 -5.92
CA GLU A 235 17.37 1.68 -6.07
C GLU A 235 17.79 2.87 -5.21
N LEU A 236 16.95 3.91 -5.14
CA LEU A 236 17.21 5.08 -4.31
C LEU A 236 17.05 4.80 -2.81
N ILE A 237 16.13 3.91 -2.40
CA ILE A 237 16.05 3.40 -1.02
C ILE A 237 17.35 2.69 -0.65
N LEU A 238 17.82 1.77 -1.50
CA LEU A 238 19.04 1.00 -1.23
C LEU A 238 20.29 1.88 -1.17
N LYS A 239 20.33 2.95 -1.97
CA LYS A 239 21.42 3.95 -1.97
C LYS A 239 21.40 4.85 -0.73
N ASN A 240 20.22 5.36 -0.33
CA ASN A 240 20.09 6.36 0.73
C ASN A 240 19.82 5.76 2.12
N GLY A 241 19.54 4.45 2.19
CA GLY A 241 19.17 3.77 3.42
C GLY A 241 17.84 4.27 3.98
N TRP A 242 17.68 4.13 5.30
CA TRP A 242 16.49 4.54 6.03
C TRP A 242 16.21 6.05 6.00
N ASN A 243 17.19 6.88 5.62
CA ASN A 243 16.98 8.31 5.46
C ASN A 243 15.95 8.64 4.37
N TRP A 244 15.83 7.76 3.35
CA TRP A 244 14.86 7.91 2.25
C TRP A 244 13.43 8.16 2.71
N PHE A 245 13.02 7.53 3.82
CA PHE A 245 11.67 7.61 4.37
C PHE A 245 11.35 8.96 5.02
N ASN A 246 12.29 9.90 5.00
CA ASN A 246 12.08 11.27 5.45
C ASN A 246 12.03 12.27 4.28
N TYR A 247 12.11 11.81 3.04
CA TYR A 247 12.14 12.67 1.86
C TYR A 247 10.73 12.85 1.30
N GLN A 248 10.49 14.02 0.72
CA GLN A 248 9.29 14.26 -0.07
C GLN A 248 9.58 13.87 -1.51
N VAL A 249 8.67 13.12 -2.15
CA VAL A 249 8.94 12.55 -3.47
C VAL A 249 7.77 12.79 -4.43
N ALA A 250 8.13 13.01 -5.69
CA ALA A 250 7.22 13.00 -6.82
C ALA A 250 7.87 12.18 -7.95
N GLY A 251 7.08 11.43 -8.70
CA GLY A 251 7.60 10.69 -9.84
C GLY A 251 6.57 10.53 -10.94
N LYS A 252 7.07 10.48 -12.18
CA LYS A 252 6.26 10.40 -13.40
C LYS A 252 6.97 9.60 -14.48
N ILE A 253 6.20 9.08 -15.42
CA ILE A 253 6.74 8.54 -16.67
C ILE A 253 6.86 9.71 -17.65
N ILE A 254 8.05 9.90 -18.23
CA ILE A 254 8.30 10.90 -19.27
C ILE A 254 7.91 10.33 -20.63
N GLU A 255 8.42 9.15 -20.94
CA GLU A 255 8.24 8.48 -22.23
C GLU A 255 8.08 6.98 -22.03
N GLN A 256 7.32 6.35 -22.90
CA GLN A 256 7.14 4.90 -22.95
C GLN A 256 7.10 4.46 -24.41
N SER A 257 7.90 3.46 -24.76
CA SER A 257 7.94 2.91 -26.10
C SER A 257 6.61 2.20 -26.44
N LEU A 258 6.24 2.20 -27.73
CA LEU A 258 4.98 1.61 -28.20
C LEU A 258 4.86 0.10 -27.91
N ASP A 259 5.98 -0.61 -27.89
CA ASP A 259 6.07 -2.03 -27.55
C ASP A 259 6.09 -2.28 -26.04
N ASN A 260 6.13 -1.22 -25.22
CA ASN A 260 6.29 -1.24 -23.77
C ASN A 260 7.58 -1.92 -23.29
N ASN A 261 8.62 -2.02 -24.13
CA ASN A 261 9.89 -2.59 -23.71
C ASN A 261 10.79 -1.59 -22.98
N THR A 262 10.60 -0.28 -23.19
CA THR A 262 11.40 0.77 -22.56
C THR A 262 10.51 1.87 -21.98
N ILE A 263 10.85 2.33 -20.79
CA ILE A 263 10.19 3.44 -20.09
C ILE A 263 11.27 4.42 -19.62
N LEU A 264 11.13 5.70 -19.95
CA LEU A 264 11.91 6.77 -19.33
C LEU A 264 11.12 7.34 -18.16
N GLY A 265 11.62 7.12 -16.95
CA GLY A 265 11.03 7.60 -15.71
C GLY A 265 11.79 8.78 -15.11
N GLU A 266 11.08 9.62 -14.36
CA GLU A 266 11.65 10.69 -13.54
C GLU A 266 11.18 10.56 -12.10
N LEU A 267 12.11 10.75 -11.17
CA LEU A 267 11.82 10.83 -9.75
C LEU A 267 12.56 12.04 -9.16
N THR A 268 11.78 12.96 -8.61
CA THR A 268 12.28 14.14 -7.91
C THR A 268 12.03 13.99 -6.42
N PHE A 269 13.03 14.31 -5.62
CA PHE A 269 12.89 14.30 -4.16
C PHE A 269 13.57 15.49 -3.50
N GLU A 270 13.01 15.88 -2.35
CA GLU A 270 13.58 16.87 -1.44
C GLU A 270 14.16 16.16 -0.22
N ASP A 271 15.43 16.42 0.08
CA ASP A 271 16.07 15.90 1.30
C ASP A 271 15.70 16.72 2.55
N LYS A 272 16.19 16.28 3.73
CA LYS A 272 15.93 16.99 4.98
C LYS A 272 16.52 18.41 5.04
N ALA A 273 17.52 18.71 4.21
CA ALA A 273 18.14 20.03 4.13
C ALA A 273 17.40 20.95 3.14
N GLY A 274 16.32 20.47 2.50
CA GLY A 274 15.59 21.21 1.48
C GLY A 274 16.25 21.15 0.09
N SER A 275 17.30 20.34 -0.09
CA SER A 275 17.94 20.21 -1.40
C SER A 275 17.10 19.34 -2.32
N LEU A 276 16.89 19.81 -3.53
CA LEU A 276 16.07 19.14 -4.53
C LEU A 276 16.94 18.38 -5.52
N TYR A 277 16.63 17.10 -5.72
CA TYR A 277 17.30 16.20 -6.65
C TYR A 277 16.29 15.66 -7.65
N THR A 278 16.64 15.67 -8.93
CA THR A 278 15.86 15.02 -9.98
C THR A 278 16.70 13.96 -10.65
N TYR A 279 16.27 12.71 -10.53
CA TYR A 279 16.86 11.58 -11.24
C TYR A 279 15.96 11.16 -12.39
N GLN A 280 16.58 10.78 -13.49
CA GLN A 280 15.91 10.05 -14.56
C GLN A 280 16.47 8.63 -14.66
N ALA A 281 15.64 7.71 -15.11
CA ALA A 281 16.04 6.33 -15.32
C ALA A 281 15.41 5.77 -16.59
N LYS A 282 16.23 5.04 -17.34
CA LYS A 282 15.77 4.16 -18.40
C LYS A 282 15.46 2.80 -17.78
N LEU A 283 14.20 2.41 -17.86
CA LEU A 283 13.71 1.12 -17.40
C LEU A 283 13.46 0.24 -18.61
N VAL A 284 13.95 -0.99 -18.58
CA VAL A 284 13.79 -1.95 -19.67
C VAL A 284 13.05 -3.18 -19.16
N LYS A 285 12.22 -3.76 -20.03
CA LYS A 285 11.53 -5.01 -19.74
C LYS A 285 12.56 -6.10 -19.43
N ASP A 286 12.39 -6.76 -18.29
CA ASP A 286 13.24 -7.85 -17.84
C ASP A 286 12.55 -9.17 -18.17
N GLU A 287 12.95 -9.81 -19.26
CA GLU A 287 12.41 -11.10 -19.69
C GLU A 287 12.74 -12.23 -18.72
N THR A 288 13.83 -12.12 -17.95
CA THR A 288 14.23 -13.15 -16.98
C THR A 288 13.35 -13.13 -15.73
N LYS A 289 12.90 -11.94 -15.31
CA LYS A 289 11.98 -11.75 -14.18
C LYS A 289 10.52 -11.71 -14.61
N THR A 290 10.22 -11.63 -15.90
CA THR A 290 8.86 -11.69 -16.42
C THR A 290 8.37 -13.13 -16.39
N LEU A 291 7.41 -13.42 -15.51
CA LEU A 291 6.97 -14.78 -15.24
C LEU A 291 5.51 -15.01 -15.61
N GLN A 292 5.21 -16.22 -16.08
CA GLN A 292 3.84 -16.71 -16.25
C GLN A 292 3.43 -17.53 -15.02
N VAL A 293 2.62 -16.93 -14.14
CA VAL A 293 2.23 -17.55 -12.86
C VAL A 293 0.72 -17.56 -12.66
N LYS A 294 0.23 -18.51 -11.87
CA LYS A 294 -1.17 -18.46 -11.39
C LYS A 294 -1.29 -17.32 -10.41
N SER A 295 -2.13 -16.34 -10.73
CA SER A 295 -2.23 -15.11 -9.96
C SER A 295 -2.80 -15.33 -8.57
N SER A 296 -3.80 -16.22 -8.41
CA SER A 296 -4.53 -16.54 -7.17
C SER A 296 -4.62 -18.05 -6.90
N CYS A 297 -4.99 -18.44 -5.68
CA CYS A 297 -5.21 -19.85 -5.31
C CYS A 297 -6.34 -20.50 -6.13
N LYS A 298 -7.31 -19.68 -6.56
CA LYS A 298 -8.46 -20.11 -7.37
C LYS A 298 -8.19 -20.00 -8.89
N ALA A 299 -7.03 -19.50 -9.31
CA ALA A 299 -6.73 -19.28 -10.71
C ALA A 299 -6.59 -20.62 -11.46
N THR A 300 -7.39 -20.77 -12.52
CA THR A 300 -7.33 -21.92 -13.43
C THR A 300 -6.25 -21.74 -14.50
N LYS A 301 -6.01 -20.50 -14.92
CA LYS A 301 -5.01 -20.13 -15.94
C LYS A 301 -3.87 -19.33 -15.33
N LYS A 302 -2.70 -19.37 -15.99
CA LYS A 302 -1.56 -18.51 -15.66
C LYS A 302 -1.68 -17.17 -16.39
N SER A 303 -1.19 -16.11 -15.76
CA SER A 303 -1.08 -14.76 -16.33
C SER A 303 0.38 -14.35 -16.39
N VAL A 304 0.73 -13.54 -17.40
CA VAL A 304 2.07 -12.96 -17.52
C VAL A 304 2.16 -11.75 -16.61
N PHE A 305 3.19 -11.70 -15.77
CA PHE A 305 3.53 -10.55 -14.94
C PHE A 305 4.83 -9.95 -15.45
N VAL A 306 4.70 -8.89 -16.23
CA VAL A 306 5.82 -8.15 -16.80
C VAL A 306 6.60 -7.47 -15.69
N LYS A 307 7.92 -7.62 -15.73
CA LYS A 307 8.86 -6.92 -14.85
C LYS A 307 9.76 -6.02 -15.67
N TYR A 308 10.20 -4.93 -15.04
CA TYR A 308 11.22 -4.05 -15.59
C TYR A 308 12.40 -4.03 -14.63
N ALA A 309 13.56 -3.70 -15.17
CA ALA A 309 14.78 -3.41 -14.42
C ALA A 309 15.27 -2.01 -14.77
N VAL A 310 16.05 -1.41 -13.87
CA VAL A 310 16.78 -0.17 -14.18
C VAL A 310 17.97 -0.53 -15.06
N ASP A 311 17.96 -0.10 -16.32
CA ASP A 311 19.09 -0.22 -17.25
C ASP A 311 20.18 0.79 -16.88
N SER A 312 19.74 2.03 -16.63
CA SER A 312 20.59 3.12 -16.15
C SER A 312 19.75 4.18 -15.46
N PHE A 313 20.36 4.92 -14.53
CA PHE A 313 19.77 6.11 -13.93
C PHE A 313 20.85 7.15 -13.63
N TRP A 314 20.50 8.43 -13.77
CA TRP A 314 21.45 9.53 -13.63
C TRP A 314 20.78 10.76 -13.00
N LEU A 315 21.58 11.58 -12.33
CA LEU A 315 21.15 12.85 -11.76
C LEU A 315 21.04 13.88 -12.88
N VAL A 316 19.86 14.46 -13.06
CA VAL A 316 19.57 15.48 -14.08
C VAL A 316 19.66 16.88 -13.50
N SER A 317 19.23 17.07 -12.26
CA SER A 317 19.26 18.36 -11.59
C SER A 317 19.51 18.21 -10.10
N HIS A 318 20.29 19.13 -9.54
CA HIS A 318 20.48 19.31 -8.12
C HIS A 318 20.40 20.80 -7.81
N LYS A 319 19.44 21.20 -6.98
CA LYS A 319 19.26 22.57 -6.51
C LYS A 319 19.45 22.60 -5.00
N ILE A 320 20.46 23.32 -4.55
CA ILE A 320 20.75 23.53 -3.13
C ILE A 320 20.01 24.79 -2.68
N VAL A 321 19.33 24.72 -1.54
CA VAL A 321 18.82 25.92 -0.89
C VAL A 321 20.01 26.61 -0.21
N THR A 322 20.58 27.61 -0.86
CA THR A 322 21.49 28.54 -0.18
C THR A 322 20.65 29.50 0.64
N TYR A 323 20.63 29.32 1.96
CA TYR A 323 20.23 30.40 2.86
C TYR A 323 21.31 31.49 2.75
N SER A 324 21.02 32.55 1.99
CA SER A 324 21.74 33.81 2.16
C SER A 324 21.42 34.31 3.56
N ILE A 325 22.41 34.28 4.46
CA ILE A 325 22.32 34.78 5.84
C ILE A 325 22.12 36.29 5.82
#